data_AF-A0A0F9GIG1-F1
#
_entry.id   AF-A0A0F9GIG1-F1
#
_cell.length_a   1.000
_cell.length_b   1.000
_cell.length_c   1.000
_cell.angle_alpha   90.00
_cell.angle_beta   90.00
_cell.angle_gamma   90.00
#
_symmetry.space_group_name_H-M   'P 1'
#
loop_
_entity.id
_entity.type
_entity.pdbx_description
1 polymer ?
#
loop_
_entity_poly.entity_id
_entity_poly.type
_entity_poly.pdbx_seq_one_letter_code
_entity_poly.pdbx_strand_id
1 'polypeptide(L)'
;MTAMRSLRDDIIDSPVSVGLARARTFTRVWQANEGAPWIVAKAMALREHLRTVPLFVREHDRLAGSISERPGAMPVFVELGIAENTGYT
;
A
#
# COMPACT_ATOMS: atom_id res chain seq x y z
N MET A 1 -2.32 -2.70 32.57
CA MET A 1 -2.85 -1.91 31.43
C MET A 1 -3.90 -2.75 30.71
N THR A 2 -5.00 -2.19 30.19
CA THR A 2 -5.99 -2.99 29.43
C THR A 2 -5.53 -3.16 27.98
N ALA A 3 -5.87 -4.28 27.33
CA ALA A 3 -5.51 -4.54 25.93
C ALA A 3 -5.96 -3.42 24.97
N MET A 4 -7.12 -2.81 25.23
CA MET A 4 -7.62 -1.69 24.44
C MET A 4 -6.78 -0.42 24.60
N ARG A 5 -6.25 -0.16 25.81
CA ARG A 5 -5.35 0.96 26.05
C ARG A 5 -4.02 0.75 25.35
N SER A 6 -3.43 -0.44 25.49
CA SER A 6 -2.19 -0.79 24.78
C SER A 6 -2.33 -0.62 23.26
N LEU A 7 -3.43 -1.11 22.67
CA LEU A 7 -3.70 -0.92 21.24
C LEU A 7 -3.79 0.56 20.85
N ARG A 8 -4.49 1.38 21.64
CA ARG A 8 -4.60 2.82 21.39
C ARG A 8 -3.23 3.48 21.40
N ASP A 9 -2.42 3.17 22.40
CA ASP A 9 -1.11 3.79 22.58
C ASP A 9 -0.17 3.36 21.43
N ASP A 10 -0.15 2.08 21.04
CA ASP A 10 0.58 1.59 19.86
C ASP A 10 0.17 2.29 18.54
N ILE A 11 -1.12 2.59 18.36
CA ILE A 11 -1.62 3.31 17.19
C ILE A 11 -1.13 4.76 17.18
N ILE A 12 -1.19 5.45 18.33
CA ILE A 12 -0.80 6.86 18.45
C ILE A 12 0.72 7.02 18.33
N ASP A 13 1.48 6.07 18.88
CA ASP A 13 2.93 6.10 18.88
C ASP A 13 3.53 5.62 17.53
N SER A 14 2.70 5.10 16.63
CA SER A 14 3.14 4.68 15.30
C SER A 14 3.67 5.87 14.49
N PRO A 15 4.90 5.79 13.93
CA PRO A 15 5.49 6.91 13.22
C PRO A 15 4.78 7.18 11.88
N VAL A 16 4.47 8.45 11.63
CA VAL A 16 4.04 8.90 10.30
C VAL A 16 5.18 8.69 9.32
N SER A 17 4.94 7.92 8.26
CA SER A 17 5.99 7.58 7.31
C SER A 17 5.46 7.25 5.91
N VAL A 18 6.36 6.99 4.98
CA VAL A 18 6.03 6.64 3.58
C VAL A 18 6.18 5.13 3.38
N GLY A 19 5.15 4.51 2.81
CA GLY A 19 5.13 3.12 2.37
C GLY A 19 5.49 2.99 0.89
N LEU A 20 6.54 2.23 0.58
CA LEU A 20 7.06 2.08 -0.78
C LEU A 20 6.68 0.75 -1.42
N ALA A 21 6.12 -0.21 -0.67
CA ALA A 21 5.78 -1.53 -1.19
C ALA A 21 4.85 -1.45 -2.41
N ARG A 22 3.82 -0.60 -2.36
CA ARG A 22 2.90 -0.38 -3.48
C ARG A 22 3.61 0.17 -4.71
N ALA A 23 4.32 1.29 -4.54
CA ALA A 23 5.03 1.95 -5.64
C ALA A 23 6.01 1.02 -6.33
N ARG A 24 6.81 0.27 -5.57
CA ARG A 24 7.77 -0.70 -6.12
C ARG A 24 7.08 -1.79 -6.93
N THR A 25 5.99 -2.36 -6.40
CA THR A 25 5.24 -3.40 -7.12
C THR A 25 4.61 -2.84 -8.39
N PHE A 26 3.99 -1.67 -8.32
CA PHE A 26 3.35 -1.02 -9.45
C PHE A 26 4.39 -0.70 -10.53
N THR A 27 5.48 -0.01 -10.20
CA THR A 27 6.56 0.28 -11.16
C THR A 27 7.07 -0.98 -11.86
N ARG A 28 7.39 -2.04 -11.11
CA ARG A 28 7.89 -3.30 -11.68
C ARG A 28 6.89 -3.96 -12.62
N VAL A 29 5.62 -4.05 -12.22
CA VAL A 29 4.60 -4.72 -13.05
C VAL A 29 4.31 -3.94 -14.32
N TRP A 30 4.26 -2.61 -14.26
CA TRP A 30 4.08 -1.80 -15.47
C TRP A 30 5.25 -1.92 -16.44
N GLN A 31 6.49 -1.85 -15.95
CA GLN A 31 7.69 -2.05 -16.78
C GLN A 31 7.70 -3.42 -17.48
N ALA A 32 7.23 -4.47 -16.80
CA ALA A 32 7.15 -5.81 -17.38
C ALA A 32 5.98 -6.01 -18.36
N ASN A 33 5.05 -5.05 -18.46
CA ASN A 33 3.83 -5.15 -19.25
C ASN A 33 3.58 -3.88 -20.08
N GLU A 34 4.66 -3.27 -20.59
CA GLU A 34 4.55 -2.12 -21.49
C GLU A 34 3.68 -2.47 -22.70
N GLY A 35 2.78 -1.54 -23.07
CA GLY A 35 1.80 -1.74 -24.15
C GLY A 35 0.48 -2.41 -23.72
N ALA A 36 0.37 -2.93 -22.49
CA ALA A 36 -0.92 -3.38 -21.98
C ALA A 36 -1.91 -2.21 -21.82
N PRO A 37 -3.22 -2.42 -22.04
CA PRO A 37 -4.22 -1.40 -21.75
C PRO A 37 -4.13 -0.94 -20.30
N TRP A 38 -4.27 0.36 -20.06
CA TRP A 38 -4.08 0.99 -18.75
C TRP A 38 -4.80 0.25 -17.59
N ILE A 39 -6.09 -0.04 -17.78
CA ILE A 39 -6.90 -0.71 -16.76
C ILE A 39 -6.42 -2.14 -16.46
N VAL A 40 -5.88 -2.83 -17.48
CA VAL A 40 -5.34 -4.18 -17.35
C VAL A 40 -4.01 -4.14 -16.59
N ALA A 41 -3.10 -3.21 -16.94
CA ALA A 41 -1.85 -3.01 -16.21
C ALA A 41 -2.10 -2.70 -14.72
N LYS A 42 -3.07 -1.82 -14.44
CA LYS A 42 -3.50 -1.48 -13.07
C LYS A 42 -4.05 -2.67 -12.31
N ALA A 43 -4.90 -3.48 -12.94
CA ALA A 43 -5.45 -4.69 -12.31
C ALA A 43 -4.35 -5.71 -11.99
N MET A 44 -3.42 -5.95 -12.92
CA MET A 44 -2.30 -6.88 -12.72
C MET A 44 -1.42 -6.46 -11.55
N ALA A 45 -1.08 -5.18 -11.48
CA ALA A 45 -0.21 -4.67 -10.42
C ALA A 45 -0.90 -4.60 -9.06
N LEU A 46 -2.19 -4.24 -9.01
CA LEU A 46 -2.95 -4.29 -7.77
C LEU A 46 -3.04 -5.73 -7.24
N ARG A 47 -3.33 -6.69 -8.12
CA ARG A 47 -3.34 -8.12 -7.78
C ARG A 47 -2.01 -8.57 -7.22
N GLU A 48 -0.91 -8.18 -7.87
CA GLU A 48 0.43 -8.52 -7.39
C GLU A 48 0.72 -7.90 -6.02
N HIS A 49 0.41 -6.61 -5.86
CA HIS A 49 0.63 -5.91 -4.59
C HIS A 49 -0.15 -6.56 -3.44
N LEU A 50 -1.43 -6.88 -3.64
CA LEU A 50 -2.25 -7.55 -2.62
C LEU A 50 -1.72 -8.95 -2.24
N ARG A 51 -0.97 -9.61 -3.13
CA ARG A 51 -0.36 -10.92 -2.87
C ARG A 51 0.98 -10.84 -2.17
N THR A 52 1.72 -9.76 -2.38
CA THR A 52 3.12 -9.66 -1.93
C THR A 52 3.36 -8.59 -0.87
N VAL A 53 2.38 -7.74 -0.58
CA VAL A 53 2.53 -6.70 0.45
C VAL A 53 2.80 -7.37 1.80
N PRO A 54 3.84 -6.93 2.54
CA PRO A 54 4.05 -7.40 3.90
C PRO A 54 2.82 -7.11 4.75
N LEU A 55 2.31 -8.13 5.44
CA LEU A 55 1.20 -7.99 6.35
C LEU A 55 1.73 -7.70 7.75
N PHE A 56 1.19 -6.64 8.36
CA PHE A 56 1.49 -6.28 9.73
C PHE A 56 0.27 -6.52 10.61
N VAL A 57 0.47 -7.18 11.75
CA VAL A 57 -0.56 -7.45 12.77
C VAL A 57 0.06 -7.14 14.14
N ARG A 58 -0.60 -6.31 14.94
CA ARG A 58 -0.18 -5.97 16.31
C ARG A 58 -0.60 -7.07 17.29
N GLU A 59 0.08 -7.14 18.43
CA GLU A 59 -0.23 -8.08 19.50
C GLU A 59 -1.69 -7.97 20.00
N HIS A 60 -2.27 -6.77 19.97
CA HIS A 60 -3.61 -6.50 20.47
C HIS A 60 -4.65 -6.21 19.37
N ASP A 61 -4.30 -6.42 18.10
CA ASP A 61 -5.25 -6.28 17.00
C ASP A 61 -6.37 -7.33 17.14
N ARG A 62 -7.63 -6.87 17.11
CA ARG A 62 -8.81 -7.74 16.97
C ARG A 62 -9.35 -7.78 15.54
N LEU A 63 -8.95 -6.79 14.74
CA LEU A 63 -9.22 -6.69 13.31
C LEU A 63 -7.87 -6.45 12.65
N ALA A 64 -7.42 -7.42 11.85
CA ALA A 64 -6.16 -7.32 11.14
C ALA A 64 -6.32 -6.46 9.89
N GLY A 65 -5.22 -5.81 9.50
CA GLY A 65 -5.15 -5.03 8.27
C GLY A 65 -4.48 -3.69 8.48
N SER A 66 -3.73 -3.28 7.47
CA SER A 66 -3.13 -1.96 7.36
C SER A 66 -3.22 -1.53 5.91
N ILE A 67 -3.32 -0.23 5.66
CA ILE A 67 -3.32 0.33 4.30
C ILE A 67 -1.95 0.15 3.62
N SER A 68 -0.89 -0.09 4.39
CA SER A 68 0.50 -0.23 3.96
C SER A 68 1.22 -1.37 4.68
N GLU A 69 2.46 -1.62 4.27
CA GLU A 69 3.34 -2.67 4.81
C GLU A 69 3.69 -2.53 6.30
N ARG A 70 3.37 -1.40 6.93
CA ARG A 70 3.67 -1.09 8.33
C ARG A 70 2.74 -0.02 8.91
N PRO A 71 2.60 0.06 10.24
CA PRO A 71 1.82 1.11 10.93
C PRO A 71 2.26 2.52 10.57
N GLY A 72 1.30 3.44 10.48
CA GLY A 72 1.57 4.86 10.26
C GLY A 72 2.13 5.21 8.88
N ALA A 73 2.42 4.21 8.03
CA ALA A 73 2.88 4.44 6.67
C ALA A 73 1.71 4.71 5.71
N MET A 74 1.79 5.80 4.95
CA MET A 74 0.90 6.06 3.81
C MET A 74 1.53 5.50 2.53
N PRO A 75 0.83 4.70 1.73
CA PRO A 75 1.43 4.13 0.53
C PRO A 75 1.52 5.19 -0.56
N VAL A 76 2.58 5.13 -1.36
CA VAL A 76 2.72 5.98 -2.54
C VAL A 76 1.93 5.39 -3.71
N PHE A 77 0.87 6.08 -4.12
CA PHE A 77 0.01 5.72 -5.25
C PHE A 77 0.54 6.32 -6.56
N VAL A 78 1.66 5.80 -7.06
CA VAL A 78 2.33 6.29 -8.29
C VAL A 78 1.41 6.29 -9.51
N GLU A 79 0.43 5.37 -9.55
CA GLU A 79 -0.52 5.26 -10.64
C GLU A 79 -1.52 6.42 -10.72
N LEU A 80 -1.74 7.16 -9.63
CA LEU A 80 -2.60 8.35 -9.66
C LEU A 80 -1.93 9.45 -10.45
N GLY A 81 -0.67 9.77 -10.11
CA GLY A 81 0.10 10.78 -10.85
C GLY A 81 0.32 10.40 -12.33
N ILE A 82 0.50 9.12 -12.63
CA ILE A 82 0.62 8.67 -14.03
C ILE A 82 -0.74 8.77 -14.76
N ALA A 83 -1.85 8.32 -14.17
CA ALA A 83 -3.18 8.42 -14.79
C ALA A 83 -3.58 9.87 -15.07
N GLU A 84 -3.36 10.75 -14.09
CA GLU A 84 -3.68 12.17 -14.20
C GLU A 84 -2.88 12.82 -15.34
N ASN A 85 -1.61 12.48 -15.50
CA ASN A 85 -0.79 13.00 -16.60
C ASN A 85 -1.18 12.47 -17.97
N THR A 86 -1.71 11.24 -18.06
CA THR A 86 -2.10 10.64 -19.36
C THR A 86 -3.39 11.26 -19.92
N GLY A 87 -4.19 11.95 -19.10
CA GLY A 87 -5.37 12.69 -19.56
C GLY A 87 -5.06 14.03 -20.25
N TYR A 88 -3.80 14.50 -20.20
CA TYR A 88 -3.35 15.77 -20.78
C TYR A 88 -2.59 15.63 -22.10
N THR A 89 -2.41 14.41 -22.60
CA THR A 89 -1.73 14.08 -23.87
C THR A 89 -2.69 13.39 -24.82
#